data_AF-A0A8R2MAJ0-F1
#
_entry.id   AF-A0A8R2MAJ0-F1
#
_cell.length_a   1.000
_cell.length_b   1.000
_cell.length_c   1.000
_cell.angle_alpha   90.00
_cell.angle_beta   90.00
_cell.angle_gamma   90.00
#
_symmetry.space_group_name_H-M   'P 1'
#
loop_
_entity.id
_entity.type
_entity.pdbx_description
1 polymer ?
#
loop_
_entity_poly.entity_id
_entity_poly.type
_entity_poly.pdbx_seq_one_letter_code
_entity_poly.pdbx_strand_id
1 'polypeptide(L)'
;MSEEERELFSPRVSLARSPPRGPTAPLPAPMPPPAPRGVRAGAAMSAKGRRTGLHIPVASGLSSSAPVTPVDPVAGVPSFPIPVASGAPTGPLDVAAQGRLELLERANRAVRGIMSVATAASKLNKSEVNLISELGRDILAVVGALGIQLSDKELVVERLRSAEASARRDSVAPSMAAGAAAGSGTGPATFATVLRTGPGGVPRSIGASQGPSLAFYPSEGNAELKTAEDTKKEVKKAIDPKSMAIGIQSVRKVGNAGVVVQTTSPAAAVKLRNAAPPSLRVTEPRRRQPLVAVNGVEGDPSFEEVIECLASQNLDPEEWPLTRVRAELTGAFKKGRRQSNNTTVVFNASPRIRDALVKIGRVYVGWVACEVTDFVRVTCCNKCQQYGHPEKFCRAKEATCGRCGEDGHRMEACKAASACCATCRRFRREAMHPTASRDCPARRHAEERFLNQVEYGY
;
A
#
# COMPACT_ATOMS: atom_id res chain seq x y z
N MET A 1 11.80 -6.69 -5.25
CA MET A 1 11.24 -7.73 -6.14
C MET A 1 11.95 -7.58 -7.46
N SER A 2 12.62 -8.63 -7.94
CA SER A 2 13.35 -8.57 -9.22
C SER A 2 12.36 -8.49 -10.38
N GLU A 3 12.79 -7.92 -11.52
CA GLU A 3 11.95 -7.83 -12.74
C GLU A 3 11.44 -9.21 -13.19
N GLU A 4 12.21 -10.27 -12.91
CA GLU A 4 11.83 -11.67 -13.13
C GLU A 4 10.61 -12.10 -12.30
N GLU A 5 10.37 -11.54 -11.10
CA GLU A 5 9.20 -11.89 -10.27
C GLU A 5 7.89 -11.26 -10.80
N ARG A 6 7.97 -10.16 -11.54
CA ARG A 6 6.82 -9.41 -12.08
C ARG A 6 6.19 -10.07 -13.31
N GLU A 7 6.97 -10.82 -14.09
CA GLU A 7 6.54 -11.41 -15.36
C GLU A 7 5.69 -12.70 -15.22
N LEU A 8 5.87 -13.44 -14.13
CA LEU A 8 5.27 -14.77 -13.92
C LEU A 8 3.81 -14.78 -13.43
N PHE A 9 3.20 -13.62 -13.23
CA PHE A 9 1.80 -13.49 -12.76
C PHE A 9 0.80 -13.10 -13.86
N SER A 10 1.16 -13.23 -15.14
CA SER A 10 0.23 -12.98 -16.26
C SER A 10 -0.73 -14.18 -16.50
N PRO A 11 -2.05 -13.96 -16.60
CA PRO A 11 -3.02 -15.04 -16.79
C PRO A 11 -2.95 -15.65 -18.20
N ARG A 12 -2.96 -16.99 -18.30
CA ARG A 12 -3.31 -17.69 -19.54
C ARG A 12 -4.78 -17.42 -19.89
N VAL A 13 -5.03 -17.03 -21.12
CA VAL A 13 -6.35 -16.73 -21.69
C VAL A 13 -7.23 -17.99 -21.66
N SER A 14 -8.18 -18.06 -20.73
CA SER A 14 -9.26 -19.04 -20.79
C SER A 14 -10.42 -18.47 -21.62
N LEU A 15 -10.57 -19.07 -22.79
CA LEU A 15 -11.58 -18.88 -23.83
C LEU A 15 -12.95 -18.44 -23.31
N ALA A 16 -13.42 -17.31 -23.84
CA ALA A 16 -14.82 -16.92 -23.78
C ALA A 16 -15.65 -17.90 -24.63
N ARG A 17 -16.49 -18.71 -23.99
CA ARG A 17 -17.64 -19.33 -24.62
C ARG A 17 -18.87 -19.06 -23.76
N SER A 18 -19.89 -18.45 -24.38
CA SER A 18 -21.21 -18.26 -23.81
C SER A 18 -21.93 -19.61 -23.72
N PRO A 19 -22.57 -19.99 -22.60
CA PRO A 19 -23.42 -21.17 -22.56
C PRO A 19 -24.84 -20.86 -23.08
N PRO A 20 -25.56 -21.83 -23.67
CA PRO A 20 -26.94 -21.67 -24.12
C PRO A 20 -27.91 -21.62 -22.95
N ARG A 21 -29.05 -20.92 -23.13
CA ARG A 21 -30.14 -20.84 -22.16
C ARG A 21 -30.91 -22.17 -22.14
N GLY A 22 -31.00 -22.79 -20.96
CA GLY A 22 -31.94 -23.88 -20.65
C GLY A 22 -33.00 -23.40 -19.64
N PRO A 23 -34.14 -24.11 -19.52
CA PRO A 23 -35.36 -23.56 -18.94
C PRO A 23 -35.29 -23.41 -17.41
N THR A 24 -35.98 -22.39 -16.93
CA THR A 24 -36.17 -22.02 -15.51
C THR A 24 -36.89 -23.10 -14.73
N ALA A 25 -36.25 -23.64 -13.69
CA ALA A 25 -36.91 -24.39 -12.62
C ALA A 25 -37.31 -23.43 -11.47
N PRO A 26 -38.43 -23.68 -10.75
CA PRO A 26 -38.93 -22.78 -9.71
C PRO A 26 -38.04 -22.82 -8.46
N LEU A 27 -37.92 -21.68 -7.78
CA LEU A 27 -37.23 -21.52 -6.49
C LEU A 27 -37.93 -22.32 -5.37
N PRO A 28 -37.19 -22.99 -4.46
CA PRO A 28 -37.79 -23.58 -3.27
C PRO A 28 -38.19 -22.51 -2.23
N ALA A 29 -39.27 -22.79 -1.50
CA ALA A 29 -39.88 -21.91 -0.50
C ALA A 29 -38.96 -21.60 0.70
N PRO A 30 -39.12 -20.42 1.35
CA PRO A 30 -38.30 -20.03 2.48
C PRO A 30 -38.61 -20.84 3.75
N MET A 31 -37.58 -21.26 4.48
CA MET A 31 -37.71 -21.93 5.78
C MET A 31 -38.17 -20.97 6.89
N PRO A 32 -38.93 -21.46 7.89
CA PRO A 32 -39.41 -20.63 9.00
C PRO A 32 -38.31 -20.29 10.02
N PRO A 33 -38.47 -19.17 10.78
CA PRO A 33 -37.49 -18.73 11.77
C PRO A 33 -37.52 -19.58 13.06
N PRO A 34 -36.40 -19.67 13.81
CA PRO A 34 -36.34 -20.41 15.06
C PRO A 34 -37.07 -19.69 16.22
N ALA A 35 -37.68 -20.50 17.10
CA ALA A 35 -38.49 -20.07 18.24
C ALA A 35 -37.67 -19.40 19.38
N PRO A 36 -38.29 -18.50 20.17
CA PRO A 36 -37.62 -17.79 21.26
C PRO A 36 -37.41 -18.70 22.48
N ARG A 37 -36.20 -18.68 23.05
CA ARG A 37 -35.91 -19.35 24.33
C ARG A 37 -36.46 -18.53 25.49
N GLY A 38 -37.34 -19.17 26.26
CA GLY A 38 -38.06 -18.59 27.39
C GLY A 38 -37.17 -18.25 28.59
N VAL A 39 -37.59 -17.17 29.25
CA VAL A 39 -37.16 -16.72 30.58
C VAL A 39 -37.62 -17.75 31.61
N ARG A 40 -36.74 -18.13 32.54
CA ARG A 40 -37.14 -18.75 33.81
C ARG A 40 -36.54 -17.96 34.97
N ALA A 41 -37.43 -17.48 35.84
CA ALA A 41 -37.12 -16.85 37.11
C ALA A 41 -37.14 -17.91 38.24
N GLY A 42 -36.16 -17.79 39.16
CA GLY A 42 -36.33 -17.90 40.61
C GLY A 42 -36.44 -19.28 41.29
N ALA A 43 -35.41 -19.63 42.07
CA ALA A 43 -35.56 -20.06 43.47
C ALA A 43 -34.23 -19.90 44.24
N ALA A 44 -34.30 -19.32 45.43
CA ALA A 44 -33.20 -18.97 46.33
C ALA A 44 -32.69 -20.17 47.15
N MET A 45 -31.45 -20.09 47.68
CA MET A 45 -31.09 -20.30 49.10
C MET A 45 -29.57 -20.10 49.35
N SER A 46 -29.26 -19.24 50.33
CA SER A 46 -28.10 -19.14 51.23
C SER A 46 -26.63 -19.30 50.76
N ALA A 47 -25.85 -18.22 50.91
CA ALA A 47 -24.45 -18.30 51.31
C ALA A 47 -24.00 -17.03 52.08
N LYS A 48 -23.49 -17.25 53.30
CA LYS A 48 -22.84 -16.26 54.18
C LYS A 48 -21.47 -15.83 53.62
N GLY A 49 -21.10 -14.57 53.83
CA GLY A 49 -19.75 -14.24 54.35
C GLY A 49 -18.85 -13.30 53.55
N ARG A 50 -18.60 -12.14 54.16
CA ARG A 50 -17.41 -11.23 54.08
C ARG A 50 -17.13 -10.43 52.79
N ARG A 51 -17.40 -9.13 52.90
CA ARG A 51 -16.86 -8.03 52.09
C ARG A 51 -15.60 -7.47 52.77
N THR A 52 -14.53 -7.26 52.01
CA THR A 52 -13.44 -6.32 52.36
C THR A 52 -13.33 -5.30 51.24
N GLY A 53 -13.79 -4.08 51.51
CA GLY A 53 -13.57 -2.90 50.68
C GLY A 53 -12.25 -2.23 51.07
N LEU A 54 -11.43 -1.93 50.07
CA LEU A 54 -10.23 -1.09 50.21
C LEU A 54 -10.68 0.37 50.16
N HIS A 55 -10.50 1.07 51.28
CA HIS A 55 -10.70 2.50 51.41
C HIS A 55 -9.32 3.18 51.45
N ILE A 56 -9.15 4.19 50.60
CA ILE A 56 -8.03 5.14 50.62
C ILE A 56 -8.27 6.12 51.77
N PRO A 57 -7.22 6.54 52.50
CA PRO A 57 -7.25 7.85 53.14
C PRO A 57 -6.03 8.72 52.80
N VAL A 58 -6.34 10.00 52.62
CA VAL A 58 -5.43 11.15 52.64
C VAL A 58 -5.26 11.60 54.08
N ALA A 59 -4.05 12.00 54.50
CA ALA A 59 -3.86 12.94 55.62
C ALA A 59 -2.48 13.59 55.61
N SER A 60 -2.48 14.89 55.94
CA SER A 60 -1.35 15.81 56.07
C SER A 60 -0.83 15.86 57.51
N GLY A 61 0.47 16.16 57.68
CA GLY A 61 0.98 17.07 58.72
C GLY A 61 1.44 16.53 60.09
N LEU A 62 2.66 16.95 60.44
CA LEU A 62 3.25 17.20 61.78
C LEU A 62 4.08 16.10 62.49
N SER A 63 5.40 16.37 62.50
CA SER A 63 6.34 16.46 63.66
C SER A 63 6.38 15.33 64.70
N SER A 64 7.51 14.60 64.78
CA SER A 64 8.38 14.63 65.98
C SER A 64 9.70 13.85 65.83
N SER A 65 10.63 14.25 66.71
CA SER A 65 12.07 14.02 66.89
C SER A 65 12.63 12.60 67.16
N ALA A 66 13.83 12.38 66.57
CA ALA A 66 15.07 11.77 67.11
C ALA A 66 15.18 10.24 67.39
N PRO A 67 16.40 9.64 67.46
CA PRO A 67 17.75 10.05 67.01
C PRO A 67 18.43 9.04 66.05
N VAL A 68 19.45 9.48 65.30
CA VAL A 68 20.35 8.61 64.51
C VAL A 68 21.76 8.71 65.09
N THR A 69 22.39 7.56 65.35
CA THR A 69 23.76 7.41 65.86
C THR A 69 24.81 7.72 64.78
N PRO A 70 26.00 8.20 65.18
CA PRO A 70 27.04 8.66 64.25
C PRO A 70 27.80 7.48 63.62
N VAL A 71 28.17 7.63 62.36
CA VAL A 71 29.20 6.82 61.68
C VAL A 71 30.29 7.76 61.20
N ASP A 72 31.52 7.48 61.65
CA ASP A 72 32.76 8.19 61.36
C ASP A 72 33.24 8.00 59.91
N PRO A 73 34.13 8.89 59.40
CA PRO A 73 34.34 9.11 57.98
C PRO A 73 35.39 8.15 57.38
N VAL A 74 35.05 7.52 56.25
CA VAL A 74 36.01 6.79 55.44
C VAL A 74 36.73 7.77 54.51
N ALA A 75 38.04 7.88 54.74
CA ALA A 75 39.00 8.53 53.87
C ALA A 75 39.14 7.78 52.53
N GLY A 76 39.39 8.54 51.45
CA GLY A 76 39.90 8.00 50.19
C GLY A 76 39.06 8.39 48.97
N VAL A 77 39.21 9.63 48.50
CA VAL A 77 38.78 10.04 47.16
C VAL A 77 39.90 9.67 46.18
N PRO A 78 39.71 8.77 45.21
CA PRO A 78 40.60 8.72 44.06
C PRO A 78 40.20 9.85 43.10
N SER A 79 41.01 10.91 43.10
CA SER A 79 41.01 11.93 42.05
C SER A 79 41.43 11.27 40.73
N PHE A 80 40.49 11.09 39.80
CA PHE A 80 40.83 10.67 38.44
C PHE A 80 41.27 11.90 37.63
N PRO A 81 42.43 11.86 36.95
CA PRO A 81 42.90 12.99 36.17
C PRO A 81 41.97 13.23 34.97
N ILE A 82 41.68 14.51 34.74
CA ILE A 82 41.08 15.01 33.50
C ILE A 82 41.99 14.58 32.35
N PRO A 83 41.48 13.91 31.30
CA PRO A 83 42.31 13.58 30.16
C PRO A 83 42.66 14.88 29.43
N VAL A 84 43.93 15.25 29.52
CA VAL A 84 44.55 16.28 28.68
C VAL A 84 44.40 15.81 27.24
N ALA A 85 43.57 16.48 26.46
CA ALA A 85 43.47 16.29 25.02
C ALA A 85 44.78 16.77 24.38
N SER A 86 45.79 15.90 24.38
CA SER A 86 46.96 16.04 23.52
C SER A 86 46.60 15.47 22.16
N GLY A 87 45.91 16.28 21.36
CA GLY A 87 45.60 15.99 19.97
C GLY A 87 45.44 17.31 19.25
N ALA A 88 46.34 17.59 18.31
CA ALA A 88 46.29 18.77 17.45
C ALA A 88 44.90 18.93 16.80
N PRO A 89 44.47 20.15 16.44
CA PRO A 89 43.22 20.35 15.72
C PRO A 89 43.32 19.67 14.34
N THR A 90 42.82 18.43 14.25
CA THR A 90 42.71 17.71 12.99
C THR A 90 41.63 18.40 12.18
N GLY A 91 42.03 19.01 11.06
CA GLY A 91 41.13 19.76 10.19
C GLY A 91 39.97 18.91 9.65
N PRO A 92 38.97 19.54 9.02
CA PRO A 92 37.76 18.88 8.52
C PRO A 92 38.02 17.73 7.53
N LEU A 93 39.20 17.68 6.91
CA LEU A 93 39.60 16.63 5.98
C LEU A 93 39.98 15.30 6.67
N ASP A 94 40.44 15.32 7.92
CA ASP A 94 40.90 14.10 8.63
C ASP A 94 39.74 13.31 9.26
N VAL A 95 38.61 13.97 9.51
CA VAL A 95 37.40 13.34 10.09
C VAL A 95 36.69 12.45 9.07
N ALA A 96 36.84 12.72 7.77
CA ALA A 96 36.22 11.94 6.70
C ALA A 96 36.83 10.52 6.56
N ALA A 97 38.10 10.34 6.96
CA ALA A 97 38.82 9.07 6.89
C ALA A 97 38.54 8.12 8.07
N GLN A 98 37.83 8.59 9.10
CA GLN A 98 37.53 7.81 10.30
C GLN A 98 36.41 6.79 10.06
N GLY A 99 36.53 5.63 10.71
CA GLY A 99 35.50 4.60 10.64
C GLY A 99 34.18 5.08 11.25
N ARG A 100 33.04 4.61 10.73
CA ARG A 100 31.70 4.96 11.27
C ARG A 100 31.60 4.77 12.79
N LEU A 101 32.24 3.74 13.33
CA LEU A 101 32.24 3.44 14.77
C LEU A 101 33.00 4.50 15.58
N GLU A 102 34.15 4.95 15.08
CA GLU A 102 35.01 5.96 15.72
C GLU A 102 34.33 7.33 15.71
N LEU A 103 33.65 7.68 14.62
CA LEU A 103 32.85 8.90 14.50
C LEU A 103 31.72 8.93 15.55
N LEU A 104 31.02 7.81 15.73
CA LEU A 104 29.97 7.69 16.76
C LEU A 104 30.54 7.77 18.18
N GLU A 105 31.71 7.17 18.43
CA GLU A 105 32.38 7.27 19.72
C GLU A 105 32.83 8.71 20.03
N ARG A 106 33.33 9.43 19.02
CA ARG A 106 33.70 10.85 19.11
C ARG A 106 32.49 11.73 19.46
N ALA A 107 31.35 11.53 18.79
CA ALA A 107 30.11 12.24 19.11
C ALA A 107 29.63 11.94 20.54
N ASN A 108 29.65 10.66 20.95
CA ASN A 108 29.25 10.26 22.30
C ASN A 108 30.15 10.88 23.38
N ARG A 109 31.46 10.98 23.13
CA ARG A 109 32.41 11.67 24.01
C ARG A 109 32.07 13.16 24.13
N ALA A 110 31.79 13.82 23.02
CA ALA A 110 31.43 15.24 23.01
C ALA A 110 30.13 15.52 23.77
N VAL A 111 29.09 14.69 23.57
CA VAL A 111 27.82 14.79 24.29
C VAL A 111 28.01 14.59 25.80
N ARG A 112 28.80 13.61 26.21
CA ARG A 112 29.12 13.39 27.64
C ARG A 112 29.89 14.56 28.24
N GLY A 113 30.82 15.15 27.48
CA GLY A 113 31.52 16.37 27.87
C GLY A 113 30.56 17.53 28.13
N ILE A 114 29.63 17.80 27.20
CA ILE A 114 28.62 18.86 27.37
C ILE A 114 27.77 18.60 28.61
N MET A 115 27.33 17.36 28.84
CA MET A 115 26.54 16.99 30.00
C MET A 115 27.29 17.19 31.33
N SER A 116 28.59 16.86 31.36
CA SER A 116 29.42 17.08 32.56
C SER A 116 29.56 18.56 32.91
N VAL A 117 29.70 19.44 31.92
CA VAL A 117 29.77 20.89 32.13
C VAL A 117 28.41 21.46 32.57
N ALA A 118 27.33 21.00 31.94
CA ALA A 118 25.97 21.45 32.26
C ALA A 118 25.47 21.01 33.65
N THR A 119 26.02 19.95 34.21
CA THR A 119 25.62 19.40 35.52
C THR A 119 26.50 19.86 36.67
N ALA A 120 27.70 20.41 36.40
CA ALA A 120 28.65 20.80 37.43
C ALA A 120 28.34 22.16 38.10
N ALA A 121 27.64 23.07 37.41
CA ALA A 121 27.37 24.41 37.93
C ALA A 121 25.98 24.93 37.52
N SER A 122 25.35 25.71 38.40
CA SER A 122 24.04 26.35 38.14
C SER A 122 24.14 27.59 37.23
N LYS A 123 25.35 28.13 37.03
CA LYS A 123 25.66 29.23 36.10
C LYS A 123 26.98 28.94 35.41
N LEU A 124 26.98 29.00 34.07
CA LEU A 124 28.15 28.72 33.24
C LEU A 124 29.07 29.95 33.15
N ASN A 125 30.37 29.74 33.32
CA ASN A 125 31.38 30.78 33.09
C ASN A 125 31.79 30.86 31.60
N LYS A 126 32.53 31.90 31.22
CA LYS A 126 32.92 32.13 29.80
C LYS A 126 33.77 30.99 29.22
N SER A 127 34.62 30.36 30.03
CA SER A 127 35.42 29.21 29.61
C SER A 127 34.57 27.96 29.34
N GLU A 128 33.56 27.70 30.17
CA GLU A 128 32.63 26.58 30.02
C GLU A 128 31.73 26.74 28.79
N VAL A 129 31.27 27.96 28.52
CA VAL A 129 30.52 28.27 27.30
C VAL A 129 31.37 28.04 26.04
N ASN A 130 32.65 28.44 26.07
CA ASN A 130 33.58 28.18 24.97
C ASN A 130 33.82 26.68 24.76
N LEU A 131 33.97 25.91 25.84
CA LEU A 131 34.13 24.46 25.78
C LEU A 131 32.89 23.75 25.22
N ILE A 132 31.68 24.13 25.66
CA ILE A 132 30.43 23.61 25.09
C ILE A 132 30.36 23.91 23.58
N SER A 133 30.78 25.12 23.18
CA SER A 133 30.82 25.51 21.77
C SER A 133 31.79 24.66 20.96
N GLU A 134 32.95 24.31 21.52
CA GLU A 134 33.94 23.43 20.90
C GLU A 134 33.42 21.99 20.75
N LEU A 135 32.84 21.43 21.81
CA LEU A 135 32.21 20.11 21.76
C LEU A 135 31.02 20.06 20.79
N GLY A 136 30.27 21.17 20.67
CA GLY A 136 29.22 21.32 19.66
C GLY A 136 29.75 21.30 18.23
N ARG A 137 30.91 21.93 17.97
CA ARG A 137 31.59 21.86 16.67
C ARG A 137 32.07 20.46 16.34
N ASP A 138 32.56 19.71 17.32
CA ASP A 138 32.94 18.30 17.14
C ASP A 138 31.76 17.42 16.73
N ILE A 139 30.58 17.60 17.34
CA ILE A 139 29.37 16.87 16.96
C ILE A 139 28.96 17.23 15.52
N LEU A 140 29.00 18.51 15.15
CA LEU A 140 28.70 18.94 13.79
C LEU A 140 29.69 18.38 12.76
N ALA A 141 30.97 18.29 13.11
CA ALA A 141 31.99 17.67 12.25
C ALA A 141 31.71 16.18 12.01
N VAL A 142 31.28 15.45 13.05
CA VAL A 142 30.88 14.04 12.92
C VAL A 142 29.65 13.89 12.01
N VAL A 143 28.63 14.74 12.19
CA VAL A 143 27.42 14.72 11.34
C VAL A 143 27.78 15.01 9.88
N GLY A 144 28.65 15.99 9.63
CA GLY A 144 29.16 16.29 8.29
C GLY A 144 29.90 15.12 7.66
N ALA A 145 30.81 14.47 8.39
CA ALA A 145 31.55 13.32 7.90
C ALA A 145 30.66 12.11 7.58
N LEU A 146 29.68 11.80 8.44
CA LEU A 146 28.71 10.74 8.16
C LEU A 146 27.81 11.07 6.96
N GLY A 147 27.46 12.34 6.77
CA GLY A 147 26.73 12.82 5.59
C GLY A 147 27.50 12.59 4.29
N ILE A 148 28.79 12.96 4.26
CA ILE A 148 29.67 12.72 3.10
C ILE A 148 29.78 11.21 2.82
N GLN A 149 30.02 10.40 3.84
CA GLN A 149 30.10 8.93 3.69
C GLN A 149 28.81 8.31 3.18
N LEU A 150 27.65 8.87 3.53
CA LEU A 150 26.36 8.42 3.01
C LEU A 150 26.22 8.76 1.52
N SER A 151 26.54 10.00 1.13
CA SER A 151 26.52 10.44 -0.26
C SER A 151 27.46 9.64 -1.16
N ASP A 152 28.67 9.31 -0.67
CA ASP A 152 29.62 8.47 -1.41
C ASP A 152 29.05 7.06 -1.65
N LYS A 153 28.38 6.47 -0.64
CA LYS A 153 27.74 5.15 -0.77
C LYS A 153 26.54 5.18 -1.71
N GLU A 154 25.73 6.23 -1.67
CA GLU A 154 24.61 6.42 -2.60
C GLU A 154 25.12 6.51 -4.05
N LEU A 155 26.22 7.23 -4.28
CA LEU A 155 26.85 7.34 -5.58
C LEU A 155 27.43 6.01 -6.09
N VAL A 156 28.02 5.19 -5.20
CA VAL A 156 28.46 3.83 -5.55
C VAL A 156 27.27 2.94 -5.93
N VAL A 157 26.17 2.99 -5.18
CA VAL A 157 24.95 2.23 -5.51
C VAL A 157 24.41 2.63 -6.88
N GLU A 158 24.40 3.92 -7.20
CA GLU A 158 23.92 4.41 -8.48
C GLU A 158 24.84 4.00 -9.64
N ARG A 159 26.17 4.03 -9.43
CA ARG A 159 27.15 3.50 -10.39
C ARG A 159 26.94 2.01 -10.64
N LEU A 160 26.74 1.21 -9.60
CA LEU A 160 26.46 -0.23 -9.74
C LEU A 160 25.16 -0.48 -10.52
N ARG A 161 24.10 0.26 -10.22
CA ARG A 161 22.84 0.19 -11.00
C ARG A 161 23.05 0.53 -12.48
N SER A 162 23.84 1.56 -12.77
CA SER A 162 24.14 1.96 -14.14
C SER A 162 25.04 0.95 -14.89
N ALA A 163 25.97 0.32 -14.17
CA ALA A 163 26.83 -0.73 -14.71
C ALA A 163 26.03 -2.02 -14.98
N GLU A 164 25.15 -2.42 -14.06
CA GLU A 164 24.22 -3.54 -14.28
C GLU A 164 23.28 -3.27 -15.46
N ALA A 165 22.78 -2.03 -15.61
CA ALA A 165 21.96 -1.64 -16.75
C ALA A 165 22.74 -1.67 -18.08
N SER A 166 24.05 -1.37 -18.07
CA SER A 166 24.90 -1.41 -19.26
C SER A 166 25.31 -2.85 -19.62
N ALA A 167 25.67 -3.68 -18.64
CA ALA A 167 25.93 -5.11 -18.84
C ALA A 167 24.70 -5.87 -19.37
N ARG A 168 23.50 -5.45 -18.97
CA ARG A 168 22.23 -5.93 -19.55
C ARG A 168 22.01 -5.49 -20.99
N ARG A 169 22.62 -4.39 -21.45
CA ARG A 169 22.57 -3.96 -22.86
C ARG A 169 23.61 -4.70 -23.71
N ASP A 170 24.82 -4.89 -23.18
CA ASP A 170 25.91 -5.56 -23.91
C ASP A 170 25.68 -7.07 -24.06
N SER A 171 24.94 -7.69 -23.14
CA SER A 171 24.49 -9.08 -23.28
C SER A 171 23.36 -9.30 -24.32
N VAL A 172 22.84 -8.22 -24.94
CA VAL A 172 21.75 -8.25 -25.93
C VAL A 172 22.25 -7.85 -27.35
N ALA A 173 23.56 -7.82 -27.59
CA ALA A 173 24.12 -7.72 -28.94
C ALA A 173 24.03 -9.09 -29.66
N PRO A 174 23.34 -9.22 -30.81
CA PRO A 174 23.28 -10.48 -31.54
C PRO A 174 24.59 -10.72 -32.30
N SER A 175 25.26 -11.82 -31.96
CA SER A 175 26.30 -12.45 -32.77
C SER A 175 25.68 -12.91 -34.11
N MET A 176 25.78 -12.06 -35.13
CA MET A 176 25.51 -12.41 -36.52
C MET A 176 26.77 -13.04 -37.13
N ALA A 177 26.84 -14.37 -37.18
CA ALA A 177 27.66 -15.08 -38.15
C ALA A 177 27.16 -16.53 -38.36
N ALA A 178 26.98 -16.87 -39.63
CA ALA A 178 26.84 -18.19 -40.25
C ALA A 178 25.47 -18.91 -40.23
N GLY A 179 24.97 -19.21 -41.44
CA GLY A 179 24.17 -20.41 -41.71
C GLY A 179 22.84 -20.15 -42.41
N ALA A 180 22.79 -20.42 -43.71
CA ALA A 180 21.68 -20.11 -44.61
C ALA A 180 20.49 -21.09 -44.57
N ALA A 181 19.39 -20.59 -45.15
CA ALA A 181 18.31 -21.29 -45.88
C ALA A 181 17.16 -21.95 -45.08
N ALA A 182 15.99 -21.30 -45.07
CA ALA A 182 14.85 -21.63 -45.95
C ALA A 182 13.49 -21.11 -45.41
N GLY A 183 12.69 -20.50 -46.29
CA GLY A 183 11.22 -20.55 -46.22
C GLY A 183 10.49 -19.39 -45.55
N SER A 184 10.20 -18.36 -46.34
CA SER A 184 9.34 -17.21 -46.06
C SER A 184 7.86 -17.55 -45.79
N GLY A 185 7.27 -16.87 -44.80
CA GLY A 185 5.82 -16.78 -44.59
C GLY A 185 5.46 -15.52 -43.79
N THR A 186 5.37 -14.37 -44.47
CA THR A 186 4.96 -13.09 -43.91
C THR A 186 3.44 -13.02 -43.73
N GLY A 187 2.99 -13.13 -42.48
CA GLY A 187 1.62 -12.83 -42.03
C GLY A 187 1.62 -12.52 -40.52
N PRO A 188 0.67 -11.72 -40.01
CA PRO A 188 0.63 -11.41 -38.58
C PRO A 188 0.42 -12.70 -37.78
N ALA A 189 1.27 -12.91 -36.78
CA ALA A 189 1.34 -14.16 -36.02
C ALA A 189 -0.04 -14.56 -35.47
N THR A 190 -0.55 -15.71 -35.92
CA THR A 190 -1.74 -16.33 -35.36
C THR A 190 -1.45 -16.94 -33.98
N PHE A 191 -2.48 -17.11 -33.17
CA PHE A 191 -2.40 -17.66 -31.80
C PHE A 191 -1.60 -18.98 -31.71
N ALA A 192 -1.59 -19.77 -32.77
CA ALA A 192 -0.85 -21.03 -32.88
C ALA A 192 0.68 -20.85 -33.04
N THR A 193 1.15 -19.68 -33.47
CA THR A 193 2.59 -19.34 -33.58
C THR A 193 3.13 -18.85 -32.23
N VAL A 194 2.28 -18.22 -31.42
CA VAL A 194 2.61 -17.72 -30.07
C VAL A 194 2.76 -18.85 -29.03
N LEU A 195 2.12 -20.01 -29.25
CA LEU A 195 2.31 -21.18 -28.38
C LEU A 195 3.59 -21.99 -28.68
N ARG A 196 4.29 -21.68 -29.78
CA ARG A 196 5.50 -22.38 -30.23
C ARG A 196 6.81 -21.64 -29.92
N THR A 197 6.74 -20.40 -29.43
CA THR A 197 7.93 -19.70 -28.95
C THR A 197 8.27 -20.23 -27.55
N GLY A 198 9.47 -20.80 -27.41
CA GLY A 198 9.95 -21.40 -26.16
C GLY A 198 10.09 -20.38 -25.01
N PRO A 199 10.37 -20.88 -23.79
CA PRO A 199 10.56 -20.03 -22.62
C PRO A 199 11.80 -19.15 -22.82
N GLY A 200 11.62 -17.85 -22.99
CA GLY A 200 12.72 -16.91 -23.27
C GLY A 200 12.34 -15.74 -24.19
N GLY A 201 11.16 -15.75 -24.81
CA GLY A 201 10.62 -14.54 -25.42
C GLY A 201 10.24 -13.54 -24.33
N VAL A 202 10.99 -12.43 -24.25
CA VAL A 202 10.72 -11.32 -23.32
C VAL A 202 9.23 -11.01 -23.35
N PRO A 203 8.47 -11.23 -22.26
CA PRO A 203 7.15 -10.67 -22.14
C PRO A 203 7.33 -9.18 -22.35
N ARG A 204 6.62 -8.58 -23.32
CA ARG A 204 6.58 -7.13 -23.35
C ARG A 204 6.17 -6.71 -21.94
N SER A 205 7.05 -5.97 -21.26
CA SER A 205 6.65 -5.14 -20.14
C SER A 205 5.35 -4.50 -20.55
N ILE A 206 4.37 -4.39 -19.65
CA ILE A 206 3.21 -3.52 -19.91
C ILE A 206 3.80 -2.12 -19.90
N GLY A 207 4.39 -1.77 -21.05
CA GLY A 207 5.09 -0.54 -21.30
C GLY A 207 4.10 0.57 -21.08
N ALA A 208 4.58 1.57 -20.37
CA ALA A 208 3.96 2.86 -20.23
C ALA A 208 3.64 3.43 -21.62
N SER A 209 2.44 3.14 -22.11
CA SER A 209 1.62 3.96 -23.00
C SER A 209 0.39 3.13 -23.37
N GLN A 210 -0.55 2.94 -22.44
CA GLN A 210 -1.90 2.62 -22.90
C GLN A 210 -2.39 3.85 -23.63
N GLY A 211 -2.40 3.80 -24.97
CA GLY A 211 -2.92 4.91 -25.77
C GLY A 211 -4.33 5.30 -25.33
N PRO A 212 -4.80 6.51 -25.68
CA PRO A 212 -6.04 7.06 -25.15
C PRO A 212 -7.21 6.14 -25.41
N SER A 213 -8.06 5.98 -24.41
CA SER A 213 -9.16 5.02 -24.40
C SER A 213 -10.50 5.70 -24.22
N LEU A 214 -11.52 5.13 -24.86
CA LEU A 214 -12.90 5.61 -24.78
C LEU A 214 -13.81 4.44 -24.41
N ALA A 215 -14.65 4.64 -23.41
CA ALA A 215 -15.72 3.73 -23.03
C ALA A 215 -17.02 4.14 -23.73
N PHE A 216 -17.66 3.18 -24.36
CA PHE A 216 -18.97 3.29 -24.99
C PHE A 216 -19.98 2.55 -24.14
N TYR A 217 -21.04 3.25 -23.74
CA TYR A 217 -22.19 2.69 -23.04
C TYR A 217 -23.47 2.98 -23.85
N PRO A 218 -24.52 2.17 -23.71
CA PRO A 218 -25.84 2.55 -24.21
C PRO A 218 -26.30 3.90 -23.64
N SER A 219 -26.92 4.77 -24.45
CA SER A 219 -27.52 6.00 -23.96
C SER A 219 -28.76 5.73 -23.10
N GLU A 220 -29.11 6.67 -22.20
CA GLU A 220 -30.12 6.49 -21.14
C GLU A 220 -31.59 6.37 -21.62
N GLY A 221 -31.81 6.22 -22.94
CA GLY A 221 -33.12 5.93 -23.53
C GLY A 221 -33.16 4.68 -24.42
N ASN A 222 -32.06 3.95 -24.57
CA ASN A 222 -31.95 2.88 -25.56
C ASN A 222 -32.04 1.48 -24.92
N ALA A 223 -33.27 1.00 -24.73
CA ALA A 223 -33.58 -0.26 -24.05
C ALA A 223 -33.20 -1.54 -24.84
N GLU A 224 -32.78 -1.40 -26.09
CA GLU A 224 -32.42 -2.52 -26.98
C GLU A 224 -31.00 -3.06 -26.70
N LEU A 225 -30.06 -2.22 -26.25
CA LEU A 225 -28.66 -2.60 -26.03
C LEU A 225 -28.43 -3.12 -24.60
N LYS A 226 -28.84 -4.37 -24.34
CA LYS A 226 -28.74 -4.99 -23.01
C LYS A 226 -27.39 -5.66 -22.75
N THR A 227 -26.62 -5.98 -23.79
CA THR A 227 -25.35 -6.69 -23.65
C THR A 227 -24.17 -5.97 -24.28
N ALA A 228 -22.97 -6.19 -23.73
CA ALA A 228 -21.74 -5.62 -24.27
C ALA A 228 -21.39 -6.13 -25.69
N GLU A 229 -22.01 -7.23 -26.15
CA GLU A 229 -21.86 -7.68 -27.53
C GLU A 229 -22.70 -6.85 -28.49
N ASP A 230 -23.89 -6.42 -28.07
CA ASP A 230 -24.77 -5.59 -28.90
C ASP A 230 -24.17 -4.20 -29.07
N THR A 231 -23.67 -3.61 -27.97
CA THR A 231 -22.89 -2.37 -28.00
C THR A 231 -21.66 -2.49 -28.90
N LYS A 232 -20.94 -3.63 -28.86
CA LYS A 232 -19.77 -3.87 -29.71
C LYS A 232 -20.14 -3.96 -31.19
N LYS A 233 -21.27 -4.58 -31.52
CA LYS A 233 -21.78 -4.64 -32.90
C LYS A 233 -22.14 -3.24 -33.37
N GLU A 234 -22.79 -2.45 -32.53
CA GLU A 234 -23.21 -1.10 -32.88
C GLU A 234 -22.01 -0.17 -33.12
N VAL A 235 -21.00 -0.22 -32.26
CA VAL A 235 -19.72 0.49 -32.47
C VAL A 235 -19.08 0.07 -33.79
N LYS A 236 -19.07 -1.23 -34.12
CA LYS A 236 -18.49 -1.72 -35.38
C LYS A 236 -19.29 -1.34 -36.63
N LYS A 237 -20.60 -1.14 -36.51
CA LYS A 237 -21.45 -0.67 -37.63
C LYS A 237 -21.23 0.81 -37.89
N ALA A 238 -21.13 1.61 -36.83
CA ALA A 238 -21.00 3.06 -36.94
C ALA A 238 -19.57 3.52 -37.27
N ILE A 239 -18.55 2.75 -36.86
CA ILE A 239 -17.15 3.15 -36.95
C ILE A 239 -16.37 2.17 -37.82
N ASP A 240 -15.97 2.61 -39.02
CA ASP A 240 -14.96 1.93 -39.83
C ASP A 240 -13.57 2.53 -39.59
N PRO A 241 -12.62 1.79 -38.98
CA PRO A 241 -11.28 2.29 -38.70
C PRO A 241 -10.46 2.60 -39.95
N LYS A 242 -10.74 1.92 -41.08
CA LYS A 242 -9.97 2.09 -42.32
C LYS A 242 -10.29 3.41 -43.00
N SER A 243 -11.56 3.74 -43.14
CA SER A 243 -12.00 5.00 -43.76
C SER A 243 -11.63 6.23 -42.93
N MET A 244 -11.60 6.11 -41.60
CA MET A 244 -11.26 7.21 -40.70
C MET A 244 -9.75 7.33 -40.36
N ALA A 245 -8.92 6.43 -40.88
CA ALA A 245 -7.49 6.33 -40.57
C ALA A 245 -7.22 6.30 -39.05
N ILE A 246 -7.98 5.48 -38.32
CA ILE A 246 -7.89 5.33 -36.86
C ILE A 246 -7.13 4.05 -36.52
N GLY A 247 -6.01 4.17 -35.81
CA GLY A 247 -5.31 3.02 -35.24
C GLY A 247 -5.98 2.54 -33.96
N ILE A 248 -6.57 1.34 -33.98
CA ILE A 248 -7.14 0.68 -32.79
C ILE A 248 -6.12 -0.29 -32.21
N GLN A 249 -5.75 -0.09 -30.94
CA GLN A 249 -4.86 -0.99 -30.20
C GLN A 249 -5.62 -2.18 -29.61
N SER A 250 -6.75 -1.92 -28.96
CA SER A 250 -7.51 -2.97 -28.28
C SER A 250 -9.00 -2.64 -28.14
N VAL A 251 -9.85 -3.66 -28.11
CA VAL A 251 -11.28 -3.55 -27.84
C VAL A 251 -11.67 -4.57 -26.80
N ARG A 252 -12.17 -4.12 -25.65
CA ARG A 252 -12.53 -4.97 -24.50
C ARG A 252 -13.92 -4.66 -23.98
N LYS A 253 -14.63 -5.69 -23.54
CA LYS A 253 -15.93 -5.55 -22.90
C LYS A 253 -15.75 -5.15 -21.44
N VAL A 254 -16.64 -4.30 -20.95
CA VAL A 254 -16.73 -3.91 -19.54
C VAL A 254 -18.13 -4.16 -19.00
N GLY A 255 -18.32 -3.96 -17.69
CA GLY A 255 -19.64 -4.07 -17.05
C GLY A 255 -20.65 -3.07 -17.62
N ASN A 256 -21.92 -3.24 -17.27
CA ASN A 256 -23.03 -2.36 -17.69
C ASN A 256 -23.16 -2.23 -19.22
N ALA A 257 -23.04 -3.35 -19.93
CA ALA A 257 -23.10 -3.42 -21.40
C ALA A 257 -22.08 -2.52 -22.13
N GLY A 258 -21.01 -2.09 -21.46
CA GLY A 258 -20.04 -1.17 -22.05
C GLY A 258 -18.93 -1.85 -22.86
N VAL A 259 -18.30 -1.08 -23.74
CA VAL A 259 -17.14 -1.47 -24.53
C VAL A 259 -16.07 -0.39 -24.44
N VAL A 260 -14.85 -0.76 -24.08
CA VAL A 260 -13.70 0.17 -24.08
C VAL A 260 -12.87 -0.07 -25.34
N VAL A 261 -12.65 0.98 -26.10
CA VAL A 261 -11.80 1.01 -27.30
C VAL A 261 -10.57 1.84 -26.99
N GLN A 262 -9.40 1.25 -27.21
CA GLN A 262 -8.10 1.89 -27.01
C GLN A 262 -7.51 2.25 -28.36
N THR A 263 -7.10 3.51 -28.51
CA THR A 263 -6.57 4.06 -29.76
C THR A 263 -5.06 4.28 -29.66
N THR A 264 -4.38 4.38 -30.79
CA THR A 264 -2.94 4.64 -30.86
C THR A 264 -2.57 6.11 -30.60
N SER A 265 -3.48 7.05 -30.82
CA SER A 265 -3.21 8.48 -30.73
C SER A 265 -4.40 9.27 -30.14
N PRO A 266 -4.14 10.39 -29.43
CA PRO A 266 -5.21 11.24 -28.87
C PRO A 266 -6.09 11.84 -29.96
N ALA A 267 -5.53 12.20 -31.11
CA ALA A 267 -6.29 12.66 -32.26
C ALA A 267 -7.27 11.58 -32.78
N ALA A 268 -6.86 10.30 -32.76
CA ALA A 268 -7.74 9.20 -33.14
C ALA A 268 -8.88 8.98 -32.13
N ALA A 269 -8.63 9.18 -30.82
CA ALA A 269 -9.68 9.15 -29.81
C ALA A 269 -10.73 10.25 -30.05
N VAL A 270 -10.31 11.49 -30.36
CA VAL A 270 -11.25 12.58 -30.66
C VAL A 270 -12.12 12.25 -31.89
N LYS A 271 -11.52 11.71 -32.95
CA LYS A 271 -12.27 11.24 -34.13
C LYS A 271 -13.28 10.14 -33.77
N LEU A 272 -12.86 9.17 -32.97
CA LEU A 272 -13.70 8.07 -32.50
C LEU A 272 -14.87 8.55 -31.64
N ARG A 273 -14.66 9.60 -30.83
CA ARG A 273 -15.71 10.25 -30.03
C ARG A 273 -16.72 10.98 -30.91
N ASN A 274 -16.28 11.68 -31.94
CA ASN A 274 -17.15 12.43 -32.85
C ASN A 274 -17.93 11.51 -33.80
N ALA A 275 -17.36 10.35 -34.17
CA ALA A 275 -18.01 9.34 -34.99
C ALA A 275 -18.98 8.42 -34.19
N ALA A 276 -19.12 8.64 -32.89
CA ALA A 276 -19.99 7.83 -32.06
C ALA A 276 -21.46 8.12 -32.37
N PRO A 277 -22.30 7.08 -32.56
CA PRO A 277 -23.72 7.28 -32.82
C PRO A 277 -24.41 7.84 -31.56
N PRO A 278 -25.50 8.61 -31.71
CA PRO A 278 -26.25 9.17 -30.58
C PRO A 278 -26.90 8.10 -29.68
N SER A 279 -26.97 6.85 -30.17
CA SER A 279 -27.38 5.67 -29.40
C SER A 279 -26.38 5.27 -28.31
N LEU A 280 -25.15 5.80 -28.34
CA LEU A 280 -24.08 5.45 -27.40
C LEU A 280 -23.54 6.68 -26.66
N ARG A 281 -23.46 6.57 -25.33
CA ARG A 281 -22.72 7.52 -24.49
C ARG A 281 -21.24 7.17 -24.50
N VAL A 282 -20.42 8.13 -24.93
CA VAL A 282 -18.96 8.03 -24.88
C VAL A 282 -18.44 8.69 -23.62
N THR A 283 -17.55 8.01 -22.90
CA THR A 283 -16.91 8.53 -21.69
C THR A 283 -15.46 8.09 -21.66
N GLU A 284 -14.56 8.97 -21.24
CA GLU A 284 -13.16 8.58 -21.00
C GLU A 284 -13.09 7.70 -19.75
N PRO A 285 -12.47 6.50 -19.80
CA PRO A 285 -12.28 5.67 -18.63
C PRO A 285 -11.44 6.43 -17.61
N ARG A 286 -12.08 6.91 -16.54
CA ARG A 286 -11.37 7.53 -15.42
C ARG A 286 -10.49 6.49 -14.74
N ARG A 287 -9.26 6.87 -14.42
CA ARG A 287 -8.41 6.08 -13.54
C ARG A 287 -9.00 6.06 -12.14
N ARG A 288 -8.62 5.07 -11.34
CA ARG A 288 -9.11 4.99 -9.96
C ARG A 288 -8.48 6.12 -9.16
N GLN A 289 -9.28 6.87 -8.43
CA GLN A 289 -8.75 7.81 -7.45
C GLN A 289 -8.14 7.04 -6.27
N PRO A 290 -7.11 7.61 -5.62
CA PRO A 290 -6.48 7.00 -4.46
C PRO A 290 -7.44 6.93 -3.29
N LEU A 291 -7.26 5.89 -2.47
CA LEU A 291 -8.00 5.75 -1.22
C LEU A 291 -7.09 6.11 -0.06
N VAL A 292 -7.57 6.95 0.84
CA VAL A 292 -6.86 7.38 2.05
C VAL A 292 -7.61 6.84 3.27
N ALA A 293 -6.89 6.15 4.15
CA ALA A 293 -7.42 5.65 5.41
C ALA A 293 -6.97 6.56 6.57
N VAL A 294 -7.96 7.08 7.30
CA VAL A 294 -7.78 7.70 8.61
C VAL A 294 -8.05 6.63 9.66
N ASN A 295 -6.99 6.18 10.33
CA ASN A 295 -7.02 5.09 11.28
C ASN A 295 -7.18 5.60 12.72
N GLY A 296 -8.04 4.94 13.49
CA GLY A 296 -8.12 5.14 14.92
C GLY A 296 -9.15 6.19 15.36
N VAL A 297 -10.06 6.60 14.47
CA VAL A 297 -11.12 7.57 14.79
C VAL A 297 -12.07 6.98 15.83
N GLU A 298 -12.44 7.75 16.84
CA GLU A 298 -13.30 7.29 17.93
C GLU A 298 -14.76 7.13 17.48
N GLY A 299 -15.42 6.04 17.90
CA GLY A 299 -16.83 5.76 17.64
C GLY A 299 -17.13 5.44 16.16
N ASP A 300 -18.30 5.86 15.70
CA ASP A 300 -18.75 5.74 14.29
C ASP A 300 -19.13 7.12 13.71
N PRO A 301 -18.15 8.03 13.54
CA PRO A 301 -18.42 9.40 13.11
C PRO A 301 -18.91 9.43 11.67
N SER A 302 -19.73 10.40 11.31
CA SER A 302 -20.16 10.56 9.91
C SER A 302 -18.97 10.93 9.01
N PHE A 303 -19.07 10.64 7.71
CA PHE A 303 -18.01 11.03 6.78
C PHE A 303 -17.85 12.56 6.72
N GLU A 304 -18.96 13.30 6.85
CA GLU A 304 -19.00 14.75 6.83
C GLU A 304 -18.31 15.35 8.06
N GLU A 305 -18.59 14.83 9.26
CA GLU A 305 -17.91 15.25 10.50
C GLU A 305 -16.39 15.09 10.40
N VAL A 306 -15.92 13.96 9.87
CA VAL A 306 -14.49 13.72 9.71
C VAL A 306 -13.90 14.67 8.67
N ILE A 307 -14.59 14.91 7.54
CA ILE A 307 -14.15 15.88 6.52
C ILE A 307 -14.03 17.29 7.11
N GLU A 308 -14.97 17.72 7.94
CA GLU A 308 -14.95 19.02 8.61
C GLU A 308 -13.80 19.12 9.61
N CYS A 309 -13.54 18.06 10.39
CA CYS A 309 -12.37 18.00 11.28
C CYS A 309 -11.05 18.07 10.50
N LEU A 310 -10.94 17.33 9.38
CA LEU A 310 -9.76 17.37 8.53
C LEU A 310 -9.51 18.78 7.99
N ALA A 311 -10.54 19.44 7.48
CA ALA A 311 -10.43 20.80 6.94
C ALA A 311 -10.09 21.84 8.01
N SER A 312 -10.69 21.75 9.20
CA SER A 312 -10.56 22.79 10.24
C SER A 312 -9.35 22.61 11.17
N GLN A 313 -8.95 21.37 11.47
CA GLN A 313 -7.90 21.09 12.44
C GLN A 313 -6.53 20.79 11.83
N ASN A 314 -6.46 20.46 10.53
CA ASN A 314 -5.26 19.85 9.94
C ASN A 314 -4.76 20.50 8.65
N LEU A 315 -5.64 21.20 7.93
CA LEU A 315 -5.33 21.77 6.62
C LEU A 315 -5.41 23.29 6.70
N ASP A 316 -4.51 23.97 5.98
CA ASP A 316 -4.49 25.42 5.93
C ASP A 316 -5.75 25.94 5.21
N PRO A 317 -6.60 26.77 5.85
CA PRO A 317 -7.87 27.20 5.27
C PRO A 317 -7.75 27.99 3.96
N GLU A 318 -6.61 28.64 3.73
CA GLU A 318 -6.32 29.39 2.50
C GLU A 318 -6.09 28.45 1.31
N GLU A 319 -5.34 27.36 1.50
CA GLU A 319 -5.09 26.38 0.43
C GLU A 319 -6.24 25.36 0.30
N TRP A 320 -6.84 25.00 1.43
CA TRP A 320 -7.81 23.92 1.56
C TRP A 320 -9.11 24.39 2.25
N PRO A 321 -9.89 25.28 1.61
CA PRO A 321 -11.19 25.65 2.13
C PRO A 321 -12.13 24.43 2.15
N LEU A 322 -13.06 24.39 3.11
CA LEU A 322 -13.97 23.25 3.31
C LEU A 322 -14.74 22.85 2.04
N THR A 323 -15.11 23.80 1.20
CA THR A 323 -15.76 23.57 -0.10
C THR A 323 -14.91 22.71 -1.03
N ARG A 324 -13.60 22.97 -1.07
CA ARG A 324 -12.64 22.22 -1.86
C ARG A 324 -12.39 20.84 -1.26
N VAL A 325 -12.22 20.75 0.06
CA VAL A 325 -12.04 19.47 0.76
C VAL A 325 -13.22 18.54 0.50
N ARG A 326 -14.47 19.03 0.59
CA ARG A 326 -15.68 18.25 0.28
C ARG A 326 -15.77 17.79 -1.17
N ALA A 327 -15.22 18.56 -2.12
CA ALA A 327 -15.18 18.18 -3.52
C ALA A 327 -14.08 17.13 -3.81
N GLU A 328 -12.97 17.18 -3.09
CA GLU A 328 -11.79 16.33 -3.31
C GLU A 328 -11.72 15.09 -2.40
N LEU A 329 -12.52 15.03 -1.33
CA LEU A 329 -12.69 13.85 -0.47
C LEU A 329 -14.14 13.37 -0.46
N THR A 330 -14.35 12.11 -0.79
CA THR A 330 -15.67 11.46 -0.72
C THR A 330 -15.60 10.21 0.14
N GLY A 331 -16.53 10.04 1.07
CA GLY A 331 -16.59 8.85 1.92
C GLY A 331 -16.73 7.56 1.11
N ALA A 332 -15.82 6.60 1.31
CA ALA A 332 -15.87 5.31 0.61
C ALA A 332 -16.53 4.23 1.49
N PHE A 333 -15.94 3.93 2.64
CA PHE A 333 -16.50 2.99 3.62
C PHE A 333 -15.81 3.16 4.98
N LYS A 334 -16.42 2.59 6.01
CA LYS A 334 -15.86 2.53 7.37
C LYS A 334 -15.56 1.10 7.76
N LYS A 335 -14.55 0.92 8.62
CA LYS A 335 -14.18 -0.38 9.19
C LYS A 335 -13.96 -0.25 10.69
N GLY A 336 -14.91 -0.74 11.48
CA GLY A 336 -14.76 -0.88 12.93
C GLY A 336 -13.79 -2.02 13.29
N ARG A 337 -13.09 -1.88 14.41
CA ARG A 337 -12.39 -2.99 15.07
C ARG A 337 -13.32 -3.67 16.07
N ARG A 338 -13.40 -5.00 16.02
CA ARG A 338 -14.23 -5.80 16.93
C ARG A 338 -13.88 -5.66 18.42
N GLN A 339 -12.67 -5.19 18.75
CA GLN A 339 -12.14 -5.15 20.11
C GLN A 339 -11.82 -3.74 20.61
N SER A 340 -12.12 -2.69 19.84
CA SER A 340 -11.90 -1.29 20.25
C SER A 340 -13.01 -0.41 19.71
N ASN A 341 -13.36 0.66 20.43
CA ASN A 341 -14.33 1.67 19.97
C ASN A 341 -13.74 2.60 18.90
N ASN A 342 -12.87 2.08 18.04
CA ASN A 342 -12.16 2.85 17.03
C ASN A 342 -12.50 2.32 15.64
N THR A 343 -12.67 3.26 14.72
CA THR A 343 -13.06 3.05 13.34
C THR A 343 -11.98 3.58 12.41
N THR A 344 -11.64 2.78 11.41
CA THR A 344 -10.89 3.27 10.25
C THR A 344 -11.89 3.83 9.25
N VAL A 345 -11.78 5.11 8.92
CA VAL A 345 -12.60 5.78 7.91
C VAL A 345 -11.79 5.88 6.63
N VAL A 346 -12.33 5.38 5.53
CA VAL A 346 -11.65 5.38 4.22
C VAL A 346 -12.35 6.35 3.29
N PHE A 347 -11.57 7.24 2.69
CA PHE A 347 -12.01 8.25 1.74
C PHE A 347 -11.45 7.95 0.36
N ASN A 348 -12.26 8.23 -0.66
CA ASN A 348 -11.80 8.44 -2.01
C ASN A 348 -11.26 9.87 -2.11
N ALA A 349 -10.02 10.02 -2.55
CA ALA A 349 -9.29 11.29 -2.50
C ALA A 349 -8.80 11.68 -3.90
N SER A 350 -8.77 12.99 -4.19
CA SER A 350 -7.94 13.49 -5.29
C SER A 350 -6.45 13.24 -4.98
N PRO A 351 -5.57 13.21 -6.00
CA PRO A 351 -4.13 13.12 -5.79
C PRO A 351 -3.58 14.19 -4.84
N ARG A 352 -4.01 15.45 -5.03
CA ARG A 352 -3.47 16.60 -4.28
C ARG A 352 -3.80 16.53 -2.79
N ILE A 353 -5.06 16.25 -2.44
CA ILE A 353 -5.44 16.18 -1.03
C ILE A 353 -4.89 14.92 -0.36
N ARG A 354 -4.77 13.82 -1.09
CA ARG A 354 -4.07 12.63 -0.61
C ARG A 354 -2.63 12.97 -0.24
N ASP A 355 -1.90 13.66 -1.10
CA ASP A 355 -0.51 14.01 -0.84
C ASP A 355 -0.37 14.92 0.38
N ALA A 356 -1.25 15.92 0.52
CA ALA A 356 -1.29 16.77 1.70
C ALA A 356 -1.51 15.94 2.98
N LEU A 357 -2.54 15.09 3.01
CA LEU A 357 -2.89 14.29 4.19
C LEU A 357 -1.84 13.23 4.53
N VAL A 358 -1.30 12.53 3.53
CA VAL A 358 -0.28 11.49 3.74
C VAL A 358 1.07 12.10 4.14
N LYS A 359 1.42 13.29 3.61
CA LYS A 359 2.63 14.01 4.02
C LYS A 359 2.58 14.46 5.47
N ILE A 360 1.41 14.86 5.96
CA ILE A 360 1.18 15.15 7.38
C ILE A 360 1.34 13.87 8.23
N GLY A 361 0.84 12.74 7.73
CA GLY A 361 0.99 11.40 8.34
C GLY A 361 0.13 11.16 9.58
N ARG A 362 -0.13 12.18 10.40
CA ARG A 362 -1.06 12.12 11.55
C ARG A 362 -1.96 13.34 11.59
N VAL A 363 -3.26 13.10 11.61
CA VAL A 363 -4.30 14.15 11.62
C VAL A 363 -5.13 14.07 12.88
N TYR A 364 -5.62 15.20 13.34
CA TYR A 364 -6.51 15.35 14.48
C TYR A 364 -7.96 15.24 14.01
N VAL A 365 -8.74 14.42 14.70
CA VAL A 365 -10.19 14.35 14.55
C VAL A 365 -10.78 14.52 15.94
N GLY A 366 -11.29 15.73 16.22
CA GLY A 366 -11.73 16.11 17.56
C GLY A 366 -10.53 16.15 18.52
N TRP A 367 -10.51 15.21 19.47
CA TRP A 367 -9.47 15.11 20.51
C TRP A 367 -8.47 13.97 20.26
N VAL A 368 -8.58 13.28 19.12
CA VAL A 368 -7.80 12.06 18.83
C VAL A 368 -6.85 12.29 17.66
N ALA A 369 -5.58 11.98 17.88
CA ALA A 369 -4.57 11.92 16.80
C ALA A 369 -4.68 10.59 16.05
N CYS A 370 -5.14 10.66 14.80
CA CYS A 370 -5.37 9.54 13.90
C CYS A 370 -4.24 9.41 12.88
N GLU A 371 -3.85 8.18 12.57
CA GLU A 371 -2.81 7.90 11.57
C GLU A 371 -3.42 7.92 10.16
N VAL A 372 -2.78 8.62 9.22
CA VAL A 372 -3.20 8.68 7.82
C VAL A 372 -2.27 7.82 6.98
N THR A 373 -2.86 6.91 6.18
CA THR A 373 -2.13 6.01 5.31
C THR A 373 -2.86 5.80 3.99
N ASP A 374 -2.14 5.43 2.93
CA ASP A 374 -2.80 4.92 1.73
C ASP A 374 -3.55 3.63 2.05
N PHE A 375 -4.80 3.57 1.59
CA PHE A 375 -5.57 2.35 1.66
C PHE A 375 -5.40 1.53 0.39
N VAL A 376 -4.42 0.62 0.43
CA VAL A 376 -4.23 -0.38 -0.62
C VAL A 376 -4.77 -1.71 -0.11
N ARG A 377 -5.89 -2.17 -0.68
CA ARG A 377 -6.38 -3.53 -0.42
C ARG A 377 -6.89 -4.18 -1.69
N VAL A 378 -6.30 -5.31 -2.01
CA VAL A 378 -6.77 -6.20 -3.05
C VAL A 378 -7.73 -7.24 -2.49
N THR A 379 -8.84 -7.43 -3.18
CA THR A 379 -9.83 -8.46 -2.82
C THR A 379 -9.28 -9.84 -3.20
N CYS A 380 -9.10 -10.71 -2.20
CA CYS A 380 -8.93 -12.14 -2.42
C CYS A 380 -10.30 -12.82 -2.43
N CYS A 381 -10.58 -13.64 -3.43
CA CYS A 381 -11.84 -14.35 -3.56
C CYS A 381 -11.92 -15.49 -2.52
N ASN A 382 -12.94 -15.48 -1.67
CA ASN A 382 -13.13 -16.52 -0.66
C ASN A 382 -13.45 -17.92 -1.25
N LYS A 383 -13.88 -18.00 -2.51
CA LYS A 383 -14.16 -19.28 -3.19
C LYS A 383 -12.93 -19.88 -3.86
N CYS A 384 -12.26 -19.13 -4.73
CA CYS A 384 -11.15 -19.67 -5.54
C CYS A 384 -9.76 -19.22 -5.06
N GLN A 385 -9.71 -18.39 -4.02
CA GLN A 385 -8.47 -17.90 -3.42
C GLN A 385 -7.55 -17.14 -4.41
N GLN A 386 -8.14 -16.51 -5.43
CA GLN A 386 -7.44 -15.65 -6.38
C GLN A 386 -7.78 -14.18 -6.15
N TYR A 387 -6.86 -13.29 -6.52
CA TYR A 387 -7.06 -11.85 -6.39
C TYR A 387 -7.90 -11.26 -7.53
N GLY A 388 -8.57 -10.15 -7.24
CA GLY A 388 -9.20 -9.28 -8.25
C GLY A 388 -10.71 -9.40 -8.39
N HIS A 389 -11.36 -10.32 -7.67
CA HIS A 389 -12.82 -10.41 -7.62
C HIS A 389 -13.32 -10.96 -6.28
N PRO A 390 -14.52 -10.56 -5.82
CA PRO A 390 -15.18 -11.19 -4.68
C PRO A 390 -15.87 -12.49 -5.09
N GLU A 391 -16.22 -13.32 -4.09
CA GLU A 391 -16.91 -14.60 -4.29
C GLU A 391 -18.21 -14.49 -5.10
N LYS A 392 -18.97 -13.41 -4.91
CA LYS A 392 -20.22 -13.13 -5.64
C LYS A 392 -20.06 -13.11 -7.17
N PHE A 393 -18.87 -12.77 -7.67
CA PHE A 393 -18.56 -12.72 -9.10
C PHE A 393 -17.60 -13.84 -9.52
N CYS A 394 -17.39 -14.84 -8.64
CA CYS A 394 -16.49 -15.95 -8.92
C CYS A 394 -17.13 -16.95 -9.90
N ARG A 395 -16.34 -17.37 -10.89
CA ARG A 395 -16.74 -18.37 -11.90
C ARG A 395 -16.10 -19.73 -11.69
N ALA A 396 -15.35 -19.91 -10.61
CA ALA A 396 -14.78 -21.22 -10.28
C ALA A 396 -15.92 -22.21 -10.00
N LYS A 397 -15.80 -23.43 -10.51
CA LYS A 397 -16.76 -24.50 -10.22
C LYS A 397 -16.61 -24.95 -8.78
N GLU A 398 -15.40 -25.35 -8.43
CA GLU A 398 -15.02 -25.84 -7.11
C GLU A 398 -14.47 -24.73 -6.22
N ALA A 399 -14.50 -24.97 -4.91
CA ALA A 399 -13.86 -24.11 -3.93
C ALA A 399 -12.42 -24.58 -3.70
N THR A 400 -11.51 -23.63 -3.58
CA THR A 400 -10.11 -23.86 -3.20
C THR A 400 -9.95 -23.50 -1.72
N CYS A 401 -9.32 -24.37 -0.96
CA CYS A 401 -9.11 -24.16 0.46
C CYS A 401 -8.06 -23.07 0.70
N GLY A 402 -8.41 -22.03 1.45
CA GLY A 402 -7.46 -20.96 1.81
C GLY A 402 -6.34 -21.39 2.77
N ARG A 403 -6.48 -22.55 3.44
CA ARG A 403 -5.48 -23.09 4.36
C ARG A 403 -4.47 -24.01 3.67
N CYS A 404 -4.90 -25.00 2.88
CA CYS A 404 -3.98 -25.97 2.24
C CYS A 404 -3.81 -25.79 0.73
N GLY A 405 -4.59 -24.90 0.10
CA GLY A 405 -4.52 -24.63 -1.32
C GLY A 405 -5.04 -25.74 -2.23
N GLU A 406 -5.75 -26.72 -1.70
CA GLU A 406 -6.37 -27.81 -2.47
C GLU A 406 -7.80 -27.47 -2.88
N ASP A 407 -8.20 -27.99 -4.03
CA ASP A 407 -9.56 -27.85 -4.54
C ASP A 407 -10.50 -28.89 -3.91
N GLY A 408 -11.80 -28.57 -3.87
CA GLY A 408 -12.86 -29.47 -3.41
C GLY A 408 -13.40 -29.20 -2.00
N HIS A 409 -12.76 -28.32 -1.21
CA HIS A 409 -13.24 -27.97 0.13
C HIS A 409 -12.92 -26.52 0.54
N ARG A 410 -13.65 -26.02 1.54
CA ARG A 410 -13.40 -24.72 2.16
C ARG A 410 -12.54 -24.85 3.43
N MET A 411 -12.06 -23.72 3.94
CA MET A 411 -11.18 -23.69 5.11
C MET A 411 -11.79 -24.36 6.35
N GLU A 412 -13.11 -24.27 6.53
CA GLU A 412 -13.81 -24.84 7.68
C GLU A 412 -13.79 -26.38 7.70
N ALA A 413 -13.70 -27.00 6.51
CA ALA A 413 -13.64 -28.45 6.35
C ALA A 413 -12.21 -28.98 6.19
N CYS A 414 -11.20 -28.11 6.33
CA CYS A 414 -9.80 -28.46 6.08
C CYS A 414 -9.20 -29.23 7.26
N LYS A 415 -8.60 -30.39 6.97
CA LYS A 415 -7.89 -31.23 7.95
C LYS A 415 -6.36 -31.12 7.86
N ALA A 416 -5.84 -30.28 6.97
CA ALA A 416 -4.40 -30.12 6.78
C ALA A 416 -3.76 -29.43 7.99
N ALA A 417 -2.61 -29.94 8.43
CA ALA A 417 -1.82 -29.39 9.52
C ALA A 417 -0.97 -28.19 9.09
N SER A 418 -0.47 -28.19 7.84
CA SER A 418 0.36 -27.12 7.30
C SER A 418 -0.46 -26.12 6.48
N ALA A 419 -0.04 -24.85 6.53
CA ALA A 419 -0.57 -23.81 5.67
C ALA A 419 0.15 -23.83 4.31
N CYS A 420 -0.63 -23.79 3.24
CA CYS A 420 -0.15 -23.66 1.88
C CYS A 420 -1.00 -22.64 1.12
N CYS A 421 -0.35 -21.62 0.56
CA CYS A 421 -1.01 -20.55 -0.16
C CYS A 421 -1.57 -21.08 -1.49
N ALA A 422 -2.90 -21.03 -1.61
CA ALA A 422 -3.62 -21.46 -2.81
C ALA A 422 -3.16 -20.73 -4.08
N THR A 423 -2.95 -19.41 -3.99
CA THR A 423 -2.53 -18.58 -5.12
C THR A 423 -1.09 -18.93 -5.53
N CYS A 424 -0.13 -18.91 -4.60
CA CYS A 424 1.27 -19.20 -4.90
C CYS A 424 1.47 -20.64 -5.40
N ARG A 425 0.77 -21.62 -4.81
CA ARG A 425 0.77 -23.01 -5.27
C ARG A 425 0.30 -23.13 -6.73
N ARG A 426 -0.79 -22.44 -7.08
CA ARG A 426 -1.31 -22.41 -8.46
C ARG A 426 -0.30 -21.85 -9.47
N PHE A 427 0.48 -20.85 -9.08
CA PHE A 427 1.55 -20.26 -9.89
C PHE A 427 2.91 -20.95 -9.71
N ARG A 428 2.97 -22.12 -9.05
CA ARG A 428 4.19 -22.90 -8.79
C ARG A 428 5.30 -22.06 -8.13
N ARG A 429 4.93 -21.26 -7.14
CA ARG A 429 5.83 -20.48 -6.28
C ARG A 429 5.91 -21.08 -4.90
N GLU A 430 6.88 -20.61 -4.12
CA GLU A 430 6.95 -20.91 -2.69
C GLU A 430 5.61 -20.55 -2.04
N ALA A 431 4.99 -21.56 -1.45
CA ALA A 431 3.62 -21.49 -0.96
C ALA A 431 3.52 -21.83 0.53
N MET A 432 4.64 -21.99 1.25
CA MET A 432 4.65 -22.29 2.69
C MET A 432 4.29 -21.06 3.54
N HIS A 433 3.10 -20.50 3.31
CA HIS A 433 2.52 -19.40 4.06
C HIS A 433 0.99 -19.43 3.90
N PRO A 434 0.24 -18.79 4.82
CA PRO A 434 -1.21 -18.67 4.68
C PRO A 434 -1.61 -17.89 3.41
N THR A 435 -2.68 -18.32 2.76
CA THR A 435 -3.24 -17.55 1.63
C THR A 435 -3.58 -16.12 2.06
N ALA A 436 -3.21 -15.14 1.24
CA ALA A 436 -3.40 -13.72 1.52
C ALA A 436 -2.65 -13.15 2.73
N SER A 437 -1.59 -13.84 3.20
CA SER A 437 -0.63 -13.27 4.13
C SER A 437 -0.04 -11.95 3.57
N ARG A 438 0.43 -11.06 4.46
CA ARG A 438 1.01 -9.77 4.05
C ARG A 438 2.25 -9.96 3.18
N ASP A 439 3.05 -10.96 3.48
CA ASP A 439 4.31 -11.25 2.77
C ASP A 439 4.12 -12.13 1.52
N CYS A 440 2.87 -12.54 1.24
CA CYS A 440 2.54 -13.36 0.07
C CYS A 440 2.99 -12.67 -1.23
N PRO A 441 3.86 -13.28 -2.04
CA PRO A 441 4.32 -12.70 -3.31
C PRO A 441 3.17 -12.40 -4.28
N ALA A 442 2.20 -13.31 -4.38
CA ALA A 442 1.03 -13.12 -5.23
C ALA A 442 0.14 -11.94 -4.77
N ARG A 443 0.10 -11.68 -3.45
CA ARG A 443 -0.60 -10.53 -2.88
C ARG A 443 0.10 -9.23 -3.26
N ARG A 444 1.41 -9.14 -3.03
CA ARG A 444 2.21 -7.96 -3.38
C ARG A 444 2.10 -7.61 -4.85
N HIS A 445 2.17 -8.62 -5.72
CA HIS A 445 1.97 -8.41 -7.16
C HIS A 445 0.55 -7.90 -7.50
N ALA A 446 -0.48 -8.44 -6.84
CA ALA A 446 -1.84 -7.94 -7.03
C ALA A 446 -1.99 -6.49 -6.55
N GLU A 447 -1.38 -6.13 -5.41
CA GLU A 447 -1.36 -4.76 -4.87
C GLU A 447 -0.63 -3.80 -5.82
N GLU A 448 0.53 -4.19 -6.37
CA GLU A 448 1.25 -3.41 -7.37
C GLU A 448 0.41 -3.19 -8.64
N ARG A 449 -0.24 -4.25 -9.15
CA ARG A 449 -1.15 -4.13 -10.29
C ARG A 449 -2.34 -3.22 -9.99
N PHE A 450 -2.82 -3.20 -8.76
CA PHE A 450 -3.88 -2.30 -8.32
C PHE A 450 -3.37 -0.86 -8.30
N LEU A 451 -2.21 -0.61 -7.71
CA LEU A 451 -1.57 0.71 -7.64
C LEU A 451 -1.32 1.31 -9.03
N ASN A 452 -0.91 0.50 -10.01
CA ASN A 452 -0.73 0.95 -11.40
C ASN A 452 -2.03 1.43 -12.07
N GLN A 453 -3.20 1.04 -11.54
CA GLN A 453 -4.52 1.50 -12.03
C GLN A 453 -5.02 2.75 -11.30
N VAL A 454 -4.36 3.13 -10.21
CA VAL A 454 -4.68 4.32 -9.43
C VAL A 454 -3.91 5.52 -9.96
N GLU A 455 -4.58 6.66 -10.00
CA GLU A 455 -4.00 7.94 -10.41
C GLU A 455 -3.52 8.69 -9.19
N TYR A 456 -2.21 8.63 -8.93
CA TYR A 456 -1.56 9.38 -7.84
C TYR A 456 -1.01 10.74 -8.29
N GLY A 457 -1.18 11.15 -9.55
CA GLY A 457 -0.89 12.51 -10.01
C GLY A 457 0.59 12.88 -10.19
N TYR A 458 1.48 11.91 -10.37
CA TYR A 458 2.91 12.13 -10.64
C TYR A 458 3.19 12.81 -11.99
#